data_AF-A0A518HD98-F1
#
_entry.id   AF-A0A518HD98-F1
#
_cell.length_a   1.000
_cell.length_b   1.000
_cell.length_c   1.000
_cell.angle_alpha   90.00
_cell.angle_beta   90.00
_cell.angle_gamma   90.00
#
_symmetry.space_group_name_H-M   'P 1'
#
loop_
_entity.id
_entity.type
_entity.pdbx_description
1 polymer ?
#
loop_
_entity_poly.entity_id
_entity_poly.type
_entity_poly.pdbx_seq_one_letter_code
_entity_poly.pdbx_strand_id
1 'polypeptide(L)'
;MSIDTTNRPPKDARPDPRDAGRPTPAGVRRRPKDEGHATEPATELAPTPILPSPTADWEAPEDDPTIRLQPDSAPDPSIPVWIDRVIAGRYCLEREIGRGGFGIVMLAYDRELHRQVAIKVARRTRDRGTDHLLEEGRKVAQLDHPNIVPVYDCGRIDDRTIFIVSKYIDGGSLARRMALRKLPIGEAMTIAREVADALAHAHERGLIHRDLKPSNILIDSKNTAYVADFGLALRATDRSDLACVEGSPQYMSPEQASGKSRLVDRRTDVFSFGVILYEMITGERPFPGRLSAEYREQVIHAEPPSPSRLAPAISPRLEAVCRKALSKNPADRHASAWELARELRQCRDWDGPRHWTRLSLVVSAATLLLAAAVLVLALRLFGPQPLTSRGGSPPPATRDAPDLRMAGWILSESGSVDFNDVFPPTIHSAETLPMGPVTLRSLSLYGAGPIADARIEEIARLGGVSSLHLGKTGLTDDQLAELSRLPRLKLLIVCYNALTDRGLSRLGPPDGLKHLDLAGTLVTDEGLDALASSPRLRFLNLSDTEIGDAGIRRLRGLALLEELSVDRTRITDACVDDLLQLPHLKWLRASETALSDEAADRLRAGPSGCRVIR
;
A
#
# COMPACT_ATOMS: atom_id res chain seq x y z
N MET A 1 -71.20 21.30 -48.00
CA MET A 1 -69.97 20.50 -47.75
C MET A 1 -70.06 20.02 -46.30
N SER A 2 -70.76 18.94 -45.95
CA SER A 2 -71.09 17.69 -46.69
C SER A 2 -69.81 16.89 -46.97
N ILE A 3 -69.65 15.60 -46.59
CA ILE A 3 -70.53 14.56 -46.01
C ILE A 3 -69.65 13.78 -44.96
N ASP A 4 -70.04 13.46 -43.71
CA ASP A 4 -70.82 12.29 -43.21
C ASP A 4 -70.31 10.90 -43.72
N THR A 5 -70.36 9.73 -43.04
CA THR A 5 -71.16 9.19 -41.90
C THR A 5 -70.45 8.03 -41.15
N THR A 6 -70.55 7.98 -39.80
CA THR A 6 -70.71 6.77 -38.90
C THR A 6 -69.70 5.58 -38.97
N ASN A 7 -69.67 4.53 -38.11
CA ASN A 7 -70.50 4.11 -36.96
C ASN A 7 -69.71 3.33 -35.85
N ARG A 8 -70.41 2.89 -34.77
CA ARG A 8 -69.99 2.19 -33.52
C ARG A 8 -70.94 0.97 -33.27
N PRO A 9 -70.92 0.16 -32.16
CA PRO A 9 -69.90 -0.12 -31.13
C PRO A 9 -69.65 -1.68 -30.88
N PRO A 10 -69.88 -2.40 -29.73
CA PRO A 10 -68.95 -3.47 -29.27
C PRO A 10 -69.58 -4.84 -28.79
N LYS A 11 -68.77 -5.82 -28.29
CA LYS A 11 -68.89 -6.46 -26.93
C LYS A 11 -68.09 -7.77 -26.66
N ASP A 12 -67.79 -7.94 -25.36
CA ASP A 12 -67.69 -9.14 -24.48
C ASP A 12 -67.02 -10.48 -24.92
N ALA A 13 -66.00 -10.93 -24.15
CA ALA A 13 -66.01 -12.20 -23.37
C ALA A 13 -64.67 -12.47 -22.59
N ARG A 14 -64.75 -13.20 -21.47
CA ARG A 14 -63.66 -14.01 -20.85
C ARG A 14 -64.16 -15.46 -20.72
N PRO A 15 -63.28 -16.49 -20.63
CA PRO A 15 -63.00 -17.07 -19.31
C PRO A 15 -61.54 -17.58 -19.12
N ASP A 16 -61.33 -18.38 -18.08
CA ASP A 16 -60.11 -18.92 -17.44
C ASP A 16 -60.55 -20.22 -16.69
N PRO A 17 -59.74 -21.16 -16.11
CA PRO A 17 -58.28 -21.45 -16.17
C PRO A 17 -57.91 -22.96 -16.38
N ARG A 18 -56.60 -23.30 -16.26
CA ARG A 18 -55.95 -24.61 -15.88
C ARG A 18 -55.90 -25.78 -16.88
N ASP A 19 -54.72 -26.41 -17.00
CA ASP A 19 -54.40 -27.69 -16.31
C ASP A 19 -52.86 -27.86 -16.14
N ALA A 20 -52.38 -28.99 -15.59
CA ALA A 20 -51.00 -29.22 -15.10
C ALA A 20 -50.26 -30.41 -15.75
N GLY A 21 -48.97 -30.61 -15.43
CA GLY A 21 -48.26 -31.88 -15.72
C GLY A 21 -46.72 -31.84 -15.80
N ARG A 22 -46.04 -32.44 -14.80
CA ARG A 22 -44.68 -33.04 -14.86
C ARG A 22 -44.84 -34.56 -15.09
N PRO A 23 -43.84 -35.40 -15.52
CA PRO A 23 -42.50 -35.46 -14.91
C PRO A 23 -41.30 -36.00 -15.75
N THR A 24 -40.19 -36.21 -15.02
CA THR A 24 -38.89 -36.89 -15.26
C THR A 24 -38.97 -38.44 -15.13
N PRO A 25 -37.89 -39.28 -14.98
CA PRO A 25 -36.42 -39.16 -15.19
C PRO A 25 -35.68 -40.40 -15.85
N ALA A 26 -34.37 -40.24 -16.11
CA ALA A 26 -33.22 -41.17 -15.90
C ALA A 26 -33.09 -42.61 -16.50
N GLY A 27 -31.82 -43.01 -16.75
CA GLY A 27 -31.36 -44.39 -16.97
C GLY A 27 -29.82 -44.51 -17.00
N VAL A 28 -29.22 -45.54 -16.35
CA VAL A 28 -27.75 -45.73 -16.22
C VAL A 28 -27.36 -47.23 -16.27
N ARG A 29 -26.30 -47.58 -17.04
CA ARG A 29 -25.44 -48.81 -17.06
C ARG A 29 -24.89 -49.04 -18.50
N ARG A 30 -23.78 -49.74 -18.83
CA ARG A 30 -22.80 -50.66 -18.17
C ARG A 30 -21.41 -50.54 -18.88
N ARG A 31 -20.32 -51.08 -18.30
CA ARG A 31 -19.09 -51.57 -19.01
C ARG A 31 -19.18 -53.10 -19.23
N PRO A 32 -18.39 -53.71 -20.14
CA PRO A 32 -17.12 -54.40 -19.74
C PRO A 32 -15.99 -54.28 -20.82
N LYS A 33 -14.68 -54.48 -20.51
CA LYS A 33 -13.80 -55.67 -20.79
C LYS A 33 -13.59 -56.02 -22.28
N ASP A 34 -12.42 -56.41 -22.84
CA ASP A 34 -10.97 -56.48 -22.48
C ASP A 34 -10.15 -56.35 -23.82
N GLU A 35 -8.89 -56.76 -24.10
CA GLU A 35 -7.71 -57.35 -23.40
C GLU A 35 -6.42 -57.08 -24.26
N GLY A 36 -5.21 -57.54 -23.85
CA GLY A 36 -4.03 -57.66 -24.75
C GLY A 36 -2.64 -57.38 -24.13
N HIS A 37 -1.62 -58.18 -24.46
CA HIS A 37 -0.20 -58.02 -24.06
C HIS A 37 0.75 -58.14 -25.26
N ALA A 38 1.91 -57.46 -25.23
CA ALA A 38 3.22 -58.01 -25.67
C ALA A 38 4.42 -57.05 -25.45
N THR A 39 5.33 -57.46 -24.54
CA THR A 39 6.82 -57.38 -24.61
C THR A 39 7.60 -56.12 -25.04
N GLU A 40 8.48 -55.65 -24.14
CA GLU A 40 9.80 -55.07 -24.45
C GLU A 40 10.82 -56.18 -24.85
N PRO A 41 12.04 -55.86 -25.34
CA PRO A 41 13.16 -55.62 -24.42
C PRO A 41 14.11 -54.48 -24.87
N ALA A 42 15.17 -54.23 -24.09
CA ALA A 42 16.09 -53.09 -24.23
C ALA A 42 17.57 -53.49 -24.44
N THR A 43 18.43 -52.47 -24.58
CA THR A 43 19.91 -52.45 -24.41
C THR A 43 20.79 -52.66 -25.65
N GLU A 44 21.54 -51.61 -26.03
CA GLU A 44 22.99 -51.69 -26.30
C GLU A 44 23.67 -50.31 -26.11
N LEU A 45 25.01 -50.24 -26.04
CA LEU A 45 25.74 -49.08 -25.49
C LEU A 45 27.05 -48.75 -26.22
N ALA A 46 27.22 -47.48 -26.61
CA ALA A 46 28.46 -46.84 -27.14
C ALA A 46 28.93 -47.38 -28.53
N PRO A 47 29.85 -46.70 -29.28
CA PRO A 47 31.11 -46.11 -28.80
C PRO A 47 31.20 -44.56 -28.88
N THR A 48 32.22 -44.01 -28.22
CA THR A 48 32.62 -42.59 -28.25
C THR A 48 33.71 -42.29 -29.31
N PRO A 49 33.69 -41.09 -29.92
CA PRO A 49 34.83 -40.56 -30.69
C PRO A 49 35.49 -39.35 -30.00
N ILE A 50 36.67 -39.61 -29.40
CA ILE A 50 37.92 -38.83 -29.43
C ILE A 50 37.83 -37.28 -29.48
N LEU A 51 38.38 -36.63 -28.45
CA LEU A 51 38.79 -35.22 -28.47
C LEU A 51 40.20 -35.03 -29.08
N PRO A 52 40.46 -33.98 -29.87
CA PRO A 52 41.81 -33.46 -30.10
C PRO A 52 42.29 -32.59 -28.93
N SER A 53 43.61 -32.51 -28.71
CA SER A 53 44.25 -31.68 -27.68
C SER A 53 44.79 -30.34 -28.25
N PRO A 54 45.05 -29.31 -27.41
CA PRO A 54 45.25 -27.94 -27.88
C PRO A 54 46.72 -27.56 -28.15
N THR A 55 46.97 -26.92 -29.30
CA THR A 55 48.20 -26.15 -29.60
C THR A 55 47.90 -25.11 -30.68
N ALA A 56 48.34 -23.86 -30.48
CA ALA A 56 48.44 -22.77 -31.46
C ALA A 56 47.14 -22.30 -32.17
N ASP A 57 46.89 -21.01 -32.38
CA ASP A 57 47.42 -19.78 -31.76
C ASP A 57 46.24 -18.79 -31.68
N TRP A 58 46.25 -17.86 -30.71
CA TRP A 58 45.20 -16.83 -30.64
C TRP A 58 45.65 -15.58 -31.40
N GLU A 59 45.07 -15.37 -32.58
CA GLU A 59 45.04 -14.08 -33.27
C GLU A 59 43.57 -13.70 -33.44
N ALA A 60 43.21 -12.45 -33.14
CA ALA A 60 41.83 -11.98 -33.19
C ALA A 60 41.44 -11.61 -34.63
N PRO A 61 40.37 -12.21 -35.22
CA PRO A 61 39.80 -11.72 -36.46
C PRO A 61 39.03 -10.41 -36.22
N GLU A 62 39.19 -9.46 -37.13
CA GLU A 62 38.49 -8.17 -37.11
C GLU A 62 37.03 -8.30 -37.59
N ASP A 63 36.14 -7.49 -37.00
CA ASP A 63 34.75 -7.16 -37.40
C ASP A 63 34.01 -8.04 -38.44
N ASP A 64 33.19 -9.00 -37.97
CA ASP A 64 32.05 -9.52 -38.75
C ASP A 64 30.80 -8.65 -38.53
N PRO A 65 30.24 -7.99 -39.56
CA PRO A 65 29.16 -7.02 -39.42
C PRO A 65 27.73 -7.62 -39.37
N THR A 66 27.54 -8.89 -38.97
CA THR A 66 26.25 -9.61 -39.16
C THR A 66 25.43 -10.03 -37.93
N ILE A 67 25.69 -9.50 -36.72
CA ILE A 67 24.70 -9.54 -35.61
C ILE A 67 24.21 -8.14 -35.24
N ARG A 68 23.18 -7.66 -35.95
CA ARG A 68 22.37 -6.53 -35.51
C ARG A 68 21.25 -7.01 -34.60
N LEU A 69 21.46 -6.91 -33.28
CA LEU A 69 20.37 -6.81 -32.32
C LEU A 69 19.39 -5.74 -32.82
N GLN A 70 18.08 -6.04 -32.86
CA GLN A 70 17.09 -4.98 -32.99
C GLN A 70 17.10 -4.21 -31.67
N PRO A 71 17.39 -2.89 -31.66
CA PRO A 71 17.35 -2.13 -30.42
C PRO A 71 15.90 -2.03 -29.96
N ASP A 72 15.64 -2.37 -28.70
CA ASP A 72 14.34 -2.11 -28.08
C ASP A 72 13.98 -0.63 -28.23
N SER A 73 12.79 -0.39 -28.78
CA SER A 73 12.05 0.88 -28.80
C SER A 73 12.88 2.14 -28.56
N ALA A 74 13.50 2.67 -29.63
CA ALA A 74 14.34 3.86 -29.56
C ALA A 74 13.70 4.97 -28.71
N PRO A 75 14.43 5.57 -27.74
CA PRO A 75 13.84 6.46 -26.75
C PRO A 75 13.18 7.68 -27.42
N ASP A 76 11.98 8.02 -26.94
CA ASP A 76 11.15 9.14 -27.43
C ASP A 76 12.01 10.40 -27.64
N PRO A 77 12.28 10.83 -28.89
CA PRO A 77 13.19 11.94 -29.18
C PRO A 77 12.61 13.32 -28.79
N SER A 78 11.41 13.37 -28.18
CA SER A 78 10.90 14.54 -27.48
C SER A 78 11.41 14.67 -26.03
N ILE A 79 12.07 13.64 -25.49
CA ILE A 79 12.58 13.57 -24.12
C ILE A 79 14.13 13.56 -24.13
N PRO A 80 14.80 14.67 -23.77
CA PRO A 80 16.25 14.66 -23.55
C PRO A 80 16.65 13.73 -22.39
N VAL A 81 17.86 13.17 -22.48
CA VAL A 81 18.46 12.42 -21.35
C VAL A 81 18.90 13.42 -20.29
N TRP A 82 18.16 13.50 -19.18
CA TRP A 82 18.31 14.51 -18.12
C TRP A 82 19.13 14.07 -16.90
N ILE A 83 19.43 12.78 -16.75
CA ILE A 83 20.26 12.28 -15.64
C ILE A 83 21.64 12.95 -15.71
N ASP A 84 22.23 13.23 -14.54
CA ASP A 84 23.48 13.99 -14.33
C ASP A 84 23.50 15.44 -14.86
N ARG A 85 22.34 16.01 -15.20
CA ARG A 85 22.24 17.44 -15.59
C ARG A 85 21.89 18.34 -14.41
N VAL A 86 22.44 19.55 -14.45
CA VAL A 86 22.08 20.65 -13.53
C VAL A 86 21.09 21.60 -14.23
N ILE A 87 19.84 21.65 -13.76
CA ILE A 87 18.84 22.62 -14.24
C ILE A 87 19.14 24.00 -13.63
N ALA A 88 19.05 25.04 -14.47
CA ALA A 88 19.23 26.45 -14.10
C ALA A 88 20.55 26.75 -13.35
N GLY A 89 21.60 25.94 -13.53
CA GLY A 89 22.88 26.05 -12.82
C GLY A 89 22.86 25.64 -11.34
N ARG A 90 21.67 25.40 -10.76
CA ARG A 90 21.43 25.23 -9.32
C ARG A 90 20.96 23.84 -8.92
N TYR A 91 20.06 23.23 -9.69
CA TYR A 91 19.37 22.01 -9.28
C TYR A 91 20.01 20.78 -9.92
N CYS A 92 20.72 19.97 -9.14
CA CYS A 92 21.34 18.74 -9.60
C CYS A 92 20.30 17.62 -9.65
N LEU A 93 19.96 17.10 -10.83
CA LEU A 93 18.98 16.02 -10.95
C LEU A 93 19.59 14.69 -10.45
N GLU A 94 18.86 13.99 -9.58
CA GLU A 94 19.29 12.71 -9.00
C GLU A 94 18.70 11.53 -9.79
N ARG A 95 17.35 11.42 -9.83
CA ARG A 95 16.63 10.29 -10.44
C ARG A 95 15.18 10.62 -10.75
N GLU A 96 14.54 9.82 -11.59
CA GLU A 96 13.09 9.90 -11.80
C GLU A 96 12.32 9.41 -10.57
N ILE A 97 11.22 10.10 -10.23
CA ILE A 97 10.28 9.72 -9.16
C ILE A 97 8.81 9.66 -9.63
N GLY A 98 8.52 10.03 -10.88
CA GLY A 98 7.21 9.85 -11.49
C GLY A 98 7.13 10.38 -12.92
N ARG A 99 6.16 9.89 -13.69
CA ARG A 99 5.93 10.24 -15.09
C ARG A 99 4.45 10.20 -15.43
N GLY A 100 4.00 11.09 -16.32
CA GLY A 100 2.62 11.12 -16.83
C GLY A 100 2.49 12.04 -18.05
N GLY A 101 1.27 12.22 -18.58
CA GLY A 101 1.04 12.99 -19.81
C GLY A 101 1.61 14.42 -19.77
N PHE A 102 1.57 15.08 -18.60
CA PHE A 102 2.11 16.43 -18.43
C PHE A 102 3.65 16.52 -18.40
N GLY A 103 4.37 15.42 -18.18
CA GLY A 103 5.84 15.43 -18.12
C GLY A 103 6.45 14.42 -17.13
N ILE A 104 7.69 14.71 -16.74
CA ILE A 104 8.51 13.87 -15.85
C ILE A 104 8.73 14.63 -14.54
N VAL A 105 8.71 13.91 -13.41
CA VAL A 105 9.05 14.41 -12.08
C VAL A 105 10.35 13.75 -11.64
N MET A 106 11.37 14.57 -11.40
CA MET A 106 12.69 14.17 -10.93
C MET A 106 12.85 14.50 -9.44
N LEU A 107 13.55 13.67 -8.69
CA LEU A 107 14.21 14.06 -7.45
C LEU A 107 15.48 14.84 -7.81
N ALA A 108 15.77 15.91 -7.07
CA ALA A 108 16.93 16.76 -7.31
C ALA A 108 17.45 17.38 -6.01
N TYR A 109 18.73 17.71 -5.99
CA TYR A 109 19.38 18.47 -4.92
C TYR A 109 19.49 19.96 -5.28
N ASP A 110 18.87 20.82 -4.47
CA ASP A 110 19.02 22.27 -4.52
C ASP A 110 20.38 22.65 -3.91
N ARG A 111 21.36 22.98 -4.76
CA ARG A 111 22.75 23.24 -4.33
C ARG A 111 22.95 24.53 -3.56
N GLU A 112 21.98 25.45 -3.58
CA GLU A 112 22.04 26.73 -2.85
C GLU A 112 21.38 26.63 -1.47
N LEU A 113 20.27 25.89 -1.37
CA LEU A 113 19.52 25.70 -0.11
C LEU A 113 19.76 24.32 0.54
N HIS A 114 20.73 23.56 0.03
CA HIS A 114 21.23 22.29 0.57
C HIS A 114 20.15 21.25 0.92
N ARG A 115 19.16 21.09 0.04
CA ARG A 115 17.94 20.28 0.31
C ARG A 115 17.48 19.50 -0.92
N GLN A 116 16.82 18.37 -0.68
CA GLN A 116 16.11 17.65 -1.74
C GLN A 116 14.80 18.36 -2.12
N VAL A 117 14.51 18.37 -3.42
CA VAL A 117 13.31 18.96 -4.04
C VAL A 117 12.78 18.03 -5.13
N ALA A 118 11.48 18.11 -5.39
CA ALA A 118 10.89 17.49 -6.57
C ALA A 118 10.86 18.51 -7.71
N ILE A 119 11.29 18.14 -8.91
CA ILE A 119 11.29 19.00 -10.10
C ILE A 119 10.45 18.36 -11.18
N LYS A 120 9.31 18.98 -11.47
CA LYS A 120 8.42 18.59 -12.57
C LYS A 120 8.80 19.36 -13.83
N VAL A 121 9.29 18.66 -14.84
CA VAL A 121 9.64 19.20 -16.16
C VAL A 121 8.48 18.90 -17.12
N ALA A 122 7.87 19.95 -17.67
CA ALA A 122 6.71 19.80 -18.54
C ALA A 122 7.09 19.29 -19.94
N ARG A 123 6.29 18.39 -20.50
CA ARG A 123 6.46 17.91 -21.89
C ARG A 123 6.18 19.04 -22.89
N ARG A 124 6.92 19.06 -24.00
CA ARG A 124 6.84 20.07 -25.08
C ARG A 124 5.41 20.24 -25.61
N THR A 125 4.76 21.38 -25.34
CA THR A 125 3.51 21.75 -26.01
C THR A 125 3.78 22.10 -27.47
N ARG A 126 3.10 21.46 -28.43
CA ARG A 126 3.42 21.58 -29.86
C ARG A 126 3.12 22.96 -30.47
N ASP A 127 2.06 23.64 -30.03
CA ASP A 127 1.51 24.84 -30.71
C ASP A 127 1.04 25.99 -29.79
N ARG A 128 1.31 25.99 -28.48
CA ARG A 128 0.91 27.08 -27.57
C ARG A 128 2.02 27.45 -26.58
N GLY A 129 2.22 28.76 -26.38
CA GLY A 129 3.24 29.35 -25.51
C GLY A 129 3.02 29.05 -24.02
N THR A 130 4.12 28.85 -23.29
CA THR A 130 4.12 28.30 -21.92
C THR A 130 3.82 29.32 -20.82
N ASP A 131 3.66 30.61 -21.16
CA ASP A 131 3.44 31.72 -20.21
C ASP A 131 2.32 31.42 -19.20
N HIS A 132 1.19 30.89 -19.69
CA HIS A 132 0.02 30.58 -18.89
C HIS A 132 0.25 29.46 -17.86
N LEU A 133 1.17 28.51 -18.11
CA LEU A 133 1.56 27.50 -17.12
C LEU A 133 2.40 28.12 -15.98
N LEU A 134 3.24 29.10 -16.30
CA LEU A 134 4.01 29.84 -15.30
C LEU A 134 3.10 30.76 -14.46
N GLU A 135 2.04 31.32 -15.05
CA GLU A 135 1.01 32.01 -14.26
C GLU A 135 0.22 31.09 -13.32
N GLU A 136 -0.16 29.88 -13.76
CA GLU A 136 -0.87 28.92 -12.90
C GLU A 136 0.08 28.42 -11.79
N GLY A 137 1.34 28.10 -12.11
CA GLY A 137 2.38 27.76 -11.13
C GLY A 137 2.63 28.86 -10.09
N ARG A 138 2.69 30.13 -10.50
CA ARG A 138 2.81 31.28 -9.59
C ARG A 138 1.61 31.44 -8.65
N LYS A 139 0.39 31.07 -9.08
CA LYS A 139 -0.81 31.08 -8.23
C LYS A 139 -0.77 29.92 -7.21
N VAL A 140 -0.27 28.75 -7.60
CA VAL A 140 -0.05 27.62 -6.67
C VAL A 140 1.04 27.95 -5.64
N ALA A 141 2.10 28.68 -6.03
CA ALA A 141 3.13 29.16 -5.11
C ALA A 141 2.65 30.22 -4.09
N GLN A 142 1.40 30.70 -4.19
CA GLN A 142 0.74 31.56 -3.20
C GLN A 142 -0.16 30.77 -2.22
N LEU A 143 -0.18 29.44 -2.30
CA LEU A 143 -0.87 28.57 -1.35
C LEU A 143 0.08 28.20 -0.20
N ASP A 144 -0.33 28.55 1.01
CA ASP A 144 0.39 28.20 2.25
C ASP A 144 -0.56 27.42 3.17
N HIS A 145 -0.42 26.10 3.16
CA HIS A 145 -1.28 25.18 3.88
C HIS A 145 -0.51 23.88 4.18
N PRO A 146 -0.59 23.32 5.41
CA PRO A 146 0.19 22.13 5.79
C PRO A 146 -0.04 20.91 4.91
N ASN A 147 -1.25 20.77 4.34
CA ASN A 147 -1.64 19.65 3.46
C ASN A 147 -1.63 20.00 1.95
N ILE A 148 -0.91 21.05 1.53
CA ILE A 148 -0.62 21.33 0.11
C ILE A 148 0.90 21.21 -0.06
N VAL A 149 1.37 20.62 -1.17
CA VAL A 149 2.81 20.55 -1.45
C VAL A 149 3.33 21.95 -1.79
N PRO A 150 4.25 22.55 -1.00
CA PRO A 150 4.77 23.88 -1.31
C PRO A 150 5.56 23.89 -2.62
N VAL A 151 5.24 24.85 -3.49
CA VAL A 151 6.05 25.18 -4.68
C VAL A 151 7.10 26.21 -4.26
N TYR A 152 8.37 25.93 -4.57
CA TYR A 152 9.51 26.75 -4.19
C TYR A 152 10.02 27.66 -5.31
N ASP A 153 9.93 27.22 -6.57
CA ASP A 153 10.45 27.94 -7.74
C ASP A 153 9.75 27.47 -9.03
N CYS A 154 9.75 28.29 -10.07
CA CYS A 154 9.31 27.90 -11.41
C CYS A 154 10.04 28.73 -12.49
N GLY A 155 10.47 28.06 -13.56
CA GLY A 155 11.30 28.68 -14.58
C GLY A 155 11.26 27.98 -15.93
N ARG A 156 12.19 28.38 -16.81
CA ARG A 156 12.39 27.81 -18.16
C ARG A 156 13.74 27.14 -18.24
N ILE A 157 13.79 25.98 -18.91
CA ILE A 157 15.03 25.37 -19.40
C ILE A 157 15.34 25.91 -20.80
N ASP A 158 14.29 26.11 -21.61
CA ASP A 158 14.32 26.73 -22.93
C ASP A 158 12.96 27.42 -23.21
N ASP A 159 12.77 28.03 -24.39
CA ASP A 159 11.54 28.74 -24.77
C ASP A 159 10.24 27.91 -24.71
N ARG A 160 10.35 26.57 -24.73
CA ARG A 160 9.24 25.60 -24.82
C ARG A 160 9.17 24.65 -23.63
N THR A 161 10.24 24.54 -22.82
CA THR A 161 10.35 23.61 -21.69
C THR A 161 10.36 24.38 -20.37
N ILE A 162 9.30 24.25 -19.58
CA ILE A 162 9.25 24.80 -18.20
C ILE A 162 9.58 23.74 -17.15
N PHE A 163 10.05 24.20 -15.99
CA PHE A 163 10.20 23.40 -14.79
C PHE A 163 9.50 24.06 -13.59
N ILE A 164 9.00 23.24 -12.66
CA ILE A 164 8.43 23.67 -11.39
C ILE A 164 9.11 22.86 -10.28
N VAL A 165 9.64 23.56 -9.27
CA VAL A 165 10.35 23.00 -8.12
C VAL A 165 9.43 23.03 -6.92
N SER A 166 9.31 21.92 -6.19
CA SER A 166 8.45 21.79 -5.02
C SER A 166 9.10 20.96 -3.90
N LYS A 167 8.47 20.97 -2.72
CA LYS A 167 8.88 20.11 -1.60
C LYS A 167 8.84 18.63 -2.01
N TYR A 168 9.95 17.92 -1.84
CA TYR A 168 9.96 16.47 -1.95
C TYR A 168 9.19 15.84 -0.77
N ILE A 169 8.34 14.85 -1.05
CA ILE A 169 7.54 14.10 -0.08
C ILE A 169 8.01 12.64 -0.13
N ASP A 170 8.41 12.11 1.02
CA ASP A 170 9.25 10.90 1.14
C ASP A 170 8.49 9.56 1.25
N GLY A 171 7.20 9.59 1.61
CA GLY A 171 6.36 8.39 1.78
C GLY A 171 5.56 7.94 0.54
N GLY A 172 5.79 8.56 -0.63
CA GLY A 172 5.14 8.21 -1.90
C GLY A 172 3.68 8.69 -2.04
N SER A 173 2.94 8.10 -2.98
CA SER A 173 1.55 8.50 -3.29
C SER A 173 0.49 7.59 -2.66
N LEU A 174 -0.70 8.15 -2.44
CA LEU A 174 -1.88 7.43 -1.99
C LEU A 174 -2.26 6.30 -2.97
N ALA A 175 -2.05 6.50 -4.27
CA ALA A 175 -2.20 5.46 -5.30
C ALA A 175 -1.32 4.24 -5.01
N ARG A 176 -0.01 4.45 -4.76
CA ARG A 176 0.92 3.36 -4.41
C ARG A 176 0.46 2.68 -3.12
N ARG A 177 0.04 3.45 -2.12
CA ARG A 177 -0.39 2.93 -0.82
C ARG A 177 -1.65 2.05 -0.90
N MET A 178 -2.66 2.49 -1.65
CA MET A 178 -3.90 1.73 -1.87
C MET A 178 -3.68 0.46 -2.71
N ALA A 179 -2.72 0.47 -3.64
CA ALA A 179 -2.31 -0.73 -4.37
C ALA A 179 -1.57 -1.75 -3.47
N LEU A 180 -0.77 -1.27 -2.50
CA LEU A 180 -0.04 -2.13 -1.57
C LEU A 180 -0.92 -2.75 -0.48
N ARG A 181 -1.97 -2.06 -0.01
CA ARG A 181 -2.92 -2.59 0.99
C ARG A 181 -4.25 -1.81 1.01
N LYS A 182 -5.33 -2.47 1.46
CA LYS A 182 -6.55 -1.78 1.88
C LYS A 182 -6.26 -0.89 3.10
N LEU A 183 -6.87 0.29 3.13
CA LEU A 183 -6.69 1.25 4.23
C LEU A 183 -7.66 0.93 5.39
N PRO A 184 -7.21 0.98 6.66
CA PRO A 184 -8.11 1.09 7.80
C PRO A 184 -8.96 2.35 7.71
N ILE A 185 -10.23 2.28 8.14
CA ILE A 185 -11.17 3.41 8.04
C ILE A 185 -10.65 4.66 8.77
N GLY A 186 -9.92 4.51 9.88
CA GLY A 186 -9.26 5.62 10.56
C GLY A 186 -8.20 6.33 9.72
N GLU A 187 -7.34 5.59 9.00
CA GLU A 187 -6.34 6.19 8.11
C GLU A 187 -7.01 6.89 6.92
N ALA A 188 -7.99 6.23 6.29
CA ALA A 188 -8.79 6.81 5.22
C ALA A 188 -9.50 8.11 5.67
N MET A 189 -10.03 8.15 6.89
CA MET A 189 -10.68 9.34 7.47
C MET A 189 -9.71 10.46 7.82
N THR A 190 -8.45 10.17 8.19
CA THR A 190 -7.42 11.19 8.38
C THR A 190 -7.05 11.83 7.04
N ILE A 191 -6.66 11.01 6.06
CA ILE A 191 -6.27 11.46 4.71
C ILE A 191 -7.43 12.23 4.05
N ALA A 192 -8.67 11.75 4.20
CA ALA A 192 -9.86 12.43 3.69
C ALA A 192 -10.06 13.84 4.27
N ARG A 193 -9.76 14.06 5.56
CA ARG A 193 -9.87 15.39 6.19
C ARG A 193 -8.77 16.33 5.69
N GLU A 194 -7.52 15.87 5.71
CA GLU A 194 -6.34 16.61 5.25
C GLU A 194 -6.49 17.10 3.80
N VAL A 195 -6.92 16.20 2.90
CA VAL A 195 -7.18 16.52 1.48
C VAL A 195 -8.38 17.47 1.33
N ALA A 196 -9.45 17.31 2.11
CA ALA A 196 -10.62 18.19 2.03
C ALA A 196 -10.31 19.62 2.53
N ASP A 197 -9.49 19.79 3.57
CA ASP A 197 -9.05 21.11 4.03
C ASP A 197 -8.06 21.77 3.05
N ALA A 198 -7.14 20.99 2.45
CA ALA A 198 -6.27 21.48 1.36
C ALA A 198 -7.08 22.01 0.17
N LEU A 199 -8.11 21.27 -0.26
CA LEU A 199 -9.02 21.71 -1.31
C LEU A 199 -9.81 22.95 -0.89
N ALA A 200 -10.28 23.04 0.36
CA ALA A 200 -10.98 24.21 0.87
C ALA A 200 -10.12 25.48 0.79
N HIS A 201 -8.87 25.42 1.26
CA HIS A 201 -7.91 26.53 1.22
C HIS A 201 -7.62 27.03 -0.20
N ALA A 202 -7.53 26.11 -1.17
CA ALA A 202 -7.36 26.45 -2.59
C ALA A 202 -8.63 27.03 -3.21
N HIS A 203 -9.80 26.46 -2.90
CA HIS A 203 -11.12 26.92 -3.38
C HIS A 203 -11.45 28.34 -2.92
N GLU A 204 -11.04 28.72 -1.70
CA GLU A 204 -11.17 30.08 -1.16
C GLU A 204 -10.36 31.11 -1.96
N ARG A 205 -9.26 30.69 -2.61
CA ARG A 205 -8.41 31.51 -3.48
C ARG A 205 -8.80 31.41 -4.97
N GLY A 206 -9.94 30.79 -5.27
CA GLY A 206 -10.44 30.64 -6.64
C GLY A 206 -9.71 29.61 -7.49
N LEU A 207 -8.80 28.82 -6.91
CA LEU A 207 -8.13 27.71 -7.59
C LEU A 207 -8.98 26.43 -7.49
N ILE A 208 -8.99 25.66 -8.57
CA ILE A 208 -9.72 24.40 -8.73
C ILE A 208 -8.69 23.38 -9.24
N HIS A 209 -8.63 22.20 -8.62
CA HIS A 209 -7.58 21.22 -8.91
C HIS A 209 -7.78 20.55 -10.28
N ARG A 210 -9.03 20.23 -10.67
CA ARG A 210 -9.48 19.62 -11.94
C ARG A 210 -8.96 18.20 -12.25
N ASP A 211 -7.81 17.81 -11.72
CA ASP A 211 -7.17 16.49 -11.91
C ASP A 211 -6.83 15.86 -10.53
N LEU A 212 -7.79 15.90 -9.60
CA LEU A 212 -7.62 15.29 -8.28
C LEU A 212 -7.76 13.76 -8.39
N LYS A 213 -6.71 13.04 -7.98
CA LYS A 213 -6.61 11.57 -8.04
C LYS A 213 -5.60 11.05 -7.01
N PRO A 214 -5.60 9.76 -6.64
CA PRO A 214 -4.69 9.22 -5.62
C PRO A 214 -3.20 9.33 -5.95
N SER A 215 -2.79 9.50 -7.21
CA SER A 215 -1.39 9.76 -7.57
C SER A 215 -0.95 11.22 -7.32
N ASN A 216 -1.90 12.16 -7.25
CA ASN A 216 -1.65 13.58 -6.94
C ASN A 216 -1.81 13.88 -5.43
N ILE A 217 -2.10 12.86 -4.61
CA ILE A 217 -2.08 12.93 -3.14
C ILE A 217 -0.82 12.19 -2.68
N LEU A 218 0.14 12.93 -2.13
CA LEU A 218 1.38 12.39 -1.58
C LEU A 218 1.25 12.24 -0.06
N ILE A 219 1.88 11.24 0.53
CA ILE A 219 1.90 11.03 1.99
C ILE A 219 3.37 11.05 2.43
N ASP A 220 3.72 11.72 3.53
CA ASP A 220 5.07 11.68 4.08
C ASP A 220 5.32 10.49 5.02
N SER A 221 6.56 10.34 5.48
CA SER A 221 6.99 9.36 6.50
C SER A 221 6.30 9.52 7.86
N LYS A 222 5.64 10.66 8.12
CA LYS A 222 4.84 10.93 9.34
C LYS A 222 3.35 10.63 9.15
N ASN A 223 2.97 10.09 7.99
CA ASN A 223 1.59 9.76 7.62
C ASN A 223 0.68 10.99 7.38
N THR A 224 1.25 12.17 7.12
CA THR A 224 0.49 13.37 6.73
C THR A 224 0.29 13.42 5.22
N ALA A 225 -0.93 13.68 4.77
CA ALA A 225 -1.25 13.84 3.35
C ALA A 225 -1.02 15.27 2.82
N TYR A 226 -0.54 15.37 1.59
CA TYR A 226 -0.31 16.61 0.85
C TYR A 226 -0.91 16.50 -0.56
N VAL A 227 -1.66 17.52 -0.97
CA VAL A 227 -2.19 17.63 -2.34
C VAL A 227 -1.16 18.32 -3.23
N ALA A 228 -0.80 17.68 -4.33
CA ALA A 228 0.15 18.14 -5.35
C ALA A 228 -0.58 18.52 -6.66
N ASP A 229 0.14 19.08 -7.64
CA ASP A 229 -0.33 19.21 -9.02
C ASP A 229 -1.64 20.02 -9.25
N PHE A 230 -1.97 20.95 -8.35
CA PHE A 230 -3.05 21.93 -8.55
C PHE A 230 -2.91 22.67 -9.89
N GLY A 231 -3.97 22.68 -10.71
CA GLY A 231 -4.10 23.54 -11.90
C GLY A 231 -3.18 23.23 -13.09
N LEU A 232 -2.05 22.54 -12.89
CA LEU A 232 -1.06 22.22 -13.93
C LEU A 232 -1.64 21.37 -15.08
N ALA A 233 -2.77 20.71 -14.85
CA ALA A 233 -3.64 20.16 -15.88
C ALA A 233 -4.40 21.27 -16.63
N LEU A 234 -3.64 22.12 -17.34
CA LEU A 234 -4.12 23.39 -17.84
C LEU A 234 -5.03 23.23 -19.07
N ARG A 235 -6.30 23.60 -18.89
CA ARG A 235 -7.28 23.98 -19.93
C ARG A 235 -7.07 23.36 -21.31
N ALA A 236 -7.39 22.06 -21.44
CA ALA A 236 -7.77 21.44 -22.72
C ALA A 236 -9.10 21.99 -23.30
N THR A 237 -9.45 23.24 -22.97
CA THR A 237 -10.62 23.96 -23.48
C THR A 237 -10.21 24.76 -24.72
N ASP A 238 -9.97 24.07 -25.83
CA ASP A 238 -10.18 24.60 -27.19
C ASP A 238 -10.14 23.49 -28.24
N ARG A 239 -11.32 22.88 -28.47
CA ARG A 239 -11.73 22.17 -29.69
C ARG A 239 -11.07 20.79 -29.98
N SER A 240 -11.81 20.00 -30.77
CA SER A 240 -11.40 18.72 -31.39
C SER A 240 -11.09 17.54 -30.47
N ASP A 241 -9.97 17.54 -29.74
CA ASP A 241 -9.27 16.28 -29.43
C ASP A 241 -9.60 15.68 -28.05
N LEU A 242 -10.90 15.50 -27.78
CA LEU A 242 -11.43 14.75 -26.62
C LEU A 242 -11.04 13.25 -26.60
N ALA A 243 -10.29 12.79 -27.60
CA ALA A 243 -9.71 11.45 -27.70
C ALA A 243 -8.31 11.35 -27.05
N CYS A 244 -7.59 12.46 -26.83
CA CYS A 244 -6.21 12.48 -26.31
C CYS A 244 -6.13 13.07 -24.90
N VAL A 245 -6.95 12.56 -23.98
CA VAL A 245 -6.88 12.91 -22.55
C VAL A 245 -5.92 11.94 -21.84
N GLU A 246 -4.61 12.22 -21.90
CA GLU A 246 -3.58 11.50 -21.14
C GLU A 246 -3.62 11.84 -19.63
N GLY A 247 -4.73 11.48 -18.98
CA GLY A 247 -4.91 11.52 -17.54
C GLY A 247 -5.90 10.44 -17.12
N SER A 248 -5.68 9.81 -15.96
CA SER A 248 -6.49 8.68 -15.45
C SER A 248 -7.98 9.06 -15.39
N PRO A 249 -8.85 8.59 -16.31
CA PRO A 249 -10.25 9.05 -16.40
C PRO A 249 -11.12 8.62 -15.23
N GLN A 250 -10.56 7.79 -14.35
CA GLN A 250 -11.20 7.04 -13.28
C GLN A 250 -11.71 7.92 -12.13
N TYR A 251 -11.30 9.19 -12.10
CA TYR A 251 -11.64 10.18 -11.08
C TYR A 251 -12.30 11.45 -11.67
N MET A 252 -12.57 11.48 -12.99
CA MET A 252 -13.24 12.61 -13.64
C MET A 252 -14.71 12.70 -13.20
N SER A 253 -15.21 13.93 -13.11
CA SER A 253 -16.61 14.20 -12.79
C SER A 253 -17.55 14.05 -14.00
N PRO A 254 -18.88 13.93 -13.78
CA PRO A 254 -19.88 13.87 -14.85
C PRO A 254 -19.79 15.03 -15.86
N GLU A 255 -19.55 16.25 -15.39
CA GLU A 255 -19.40 17.43 -16.25
C GLU A 255 -18.10 17.42 -17.07
N GLN A 256 -17.01 16.87 -16.54
CA GLN A 256 -15.77 16.62 -17.30
C GLN A 256 -15.95 15.50 -18.32
N ALA A 257 -16.51 14.35 -17.90
CA ALA A 257 -16.79 13.20 -18.77
C ALA A 257 -17.74 13.58 -19.93
N SER A 258 -18.69 14.48 -19.68
CA SER A 258 -19.59 15.07 -20.69
C SER A 258 -18.93 16.09 -21.63
N GLY A 259 -17.67 16.50 -21.38
CA GLY A 259 -17.03 17.61 -22.10
C GLY A 259 -17.68 18.99 -21.86
N LYS A 260 -18.51 19.14 -20.82
CA LYS A 260 -19.29 20.35 -20.52
C LYS A 260 -18.46 21.37 -19.76
N SER A 261 -17.33 21.81 -20.32
CA SER A 261 -16.30 22.62 -19.64
C SER A 261 -16.80 23.94 -19.03
N ARG A 262 -17.96 24.45 -19.43
CA ARG A 262 -18.63 25.63 -18.80
C ARG A 262 -19.26 25.32 -17.42
N LEU A 263 -19.39 24.06 -17.05
CA LEU A 263 -19.97 23.59 -15.78
C LEU A 263 -18.89 23.12 -14.79
N VAL A 264 -17.61 23.17 -15.16
CA VAL A 264 -16.48 22.79 -14.29
C VAL A 264 -16.22 23.93 -13.30
N ASP A 265 -16.61 23.70 -12.06
CA ASP A 265 -16.30 24.58 -10.92
C ASP A 265 -15.71 23.78 -9.76
N ARG A 266 -15.54 24.41 -8.58
CA ARG A 266 -14.96 23.77 -7.38
C ARG A 266 -15.65 22.46 -6.95
N ARG A 267 -16.89 22.23 -7.38
CA ARG A 267 -17.67 21.01 -7.10
C ARG A 267 -17.28 19.82 -8.01
N THR A 268 -16.47 20.07 -9.05
CA THR A 268 -15.77 19.02 -9.80
C THR A 268 -14.78 18.28 -8.88
N ASP A 269 -13.93 19.03 -8.15
CA ASP A 269 -12.98 18.43 -7.19
C ASP A 269 -13.70 17.66 -6.07
N VAL A 270 -14.88 18.12 -5.63
CA VAL A 270 -15.73 17.42 -4.66
C VAL A 270 -16.18 16.04 -5.16
N PHE A 271 -16.48 15.90 -6.45
CA PHE A 271 -16.82 14.59 -7.03
C PHE A 271 -15.60 13.67 -7.12
N SER A 272 -14.47 14.19 -7.63
CA SER A 272 -13.21 13.44 -7.69
C SER A 272 -12.77 12.96 -6.30
N PHE A 273 -12.91 13.82 -5.29
CA PHE A 273 -12.73 13.46 -3.89
C PHE A 273 -13.70 12.35 -3.45
N GLY A 274 -14.98 12.44 -3.82
CA GLY A 274 -15.98 11.39 -3.54
C GLY A 274 -15.59 10.03 -4.11
N VAL A 275 -14.99 9.99 -5.30
CA VAL A 275 -14.45 8.75 -5.90
C VAL A 275 -13.27 8.21 -5.09
N ILE A 276 -12.33 9.08 -4.70
CA ILE A 276 -11.17 8.70 -3.90
C ILE A 276 -11.60 8.18 -2.51
N LEU A 277 -12.53 8.87 -1.85
CA LEU A 277 -13.07 8.44 -0.55
C LEU A 277 -13.76 7.08 -0.65
N TYR A 278 -14.55 6.85 -1.70
CA TYR A 278 -15.18 5.56 -1.97
C TYR A 278 -14.13 4.44 -2.11
N GLU A 279 -13.09 4.68 -2.91
CA GLU A 279 -12.02 3.71 -3.17
C GLU A 279 -11.17 3.44 -1.90
N MET A 280 -10.89 4.47 -1.09
CA MET A 280 -10.20 4.31 0.19
C MET A 280 -10.98 3.45 1.21
N ILE A 281 -12.31 3.64 1.34
CA ILE A 281 -13.11 2.92 2.35
C ILE A 281 -13.54 1.52 1.89
N THR A 282 -13.86 1.35 0.60
CA THR A 282 -14.31 0.05 0.06
C THR A 282 -13.16 -0.83 -0.44
N GLY A 283 -12.05 -0.24 -0.92
CA GLY A 283 -11.01 -0.94 -1.67
C GLY A 283 -11.33 -1.16 -3.16
N GLU A 284 -12.46 -0.67 -3.65
CA GLU A 284 -12.92 -0.80 -5.03
C GLU A 284 -13.43 0.55 -5.58
N ARG A 285 -13.53 0.71 -6.89
CA ARG A 285 -14.02 1.97 -7.48
C ARG A 285 -15.55 2.02 -7.55
N PRO A 286 -16.17 3.21 -7.45
CA PRO A 286 -17.62 3.36 -7.56
C PRO A 286 -18.18 2.98 -8.94
N PHE A 287 -17.35 3.03 -9.99
CA PHE A 287 -17.71 2.69 -11.37
C PHE A 287 -16.68 1.67 -11.90
N PRO A 288 -17.08 0.41 -12.21
CA PRO A 288 -16.18 -0.63 -12.70
C PRO A 288 -16.13 -0.66 -14.24
N GLY A 289 -14.91 -0.74 -14.79
CA GLY A 289 -14.72 -0.96 -16.23
C GLY A 289 -13.31 -0.63 -16.74
N ARG A 290 -13.08 -0.92 -18.02
CA ARG A 290 -11.95 -0.37 -18.79
C ARG A 290 -12.29 1.05 -19.24
N LEU A 291 -11.27 1.80 -19.68
CA LEU A 291 -11.43 3.17 -20.15
C LEU A 291 -12.08 3.20 -21.54
N SER A 292 -13.41 3.25 -21.57
CA SER A 292 -14.23 3.25 -22.80
C SER A 292 -15.27 4.39 -22.79
N ALA A 293 -16.04 4.51 -23.90
CA ALA A 293 -17.21 5.36 -23.91
C ALA A 293 -18.24 4.93 -22.85
N GLU A 294 -18.42 3.62 -22.65
CA GLU A 294 -19.35 3.05 -21.65
C GLU A 294 -18.95 3.45 -20.22
N TYR A 295 -17.65 3.54 -19.94
CA TYR A 295 -17.17 4.05 -18.65
C TYR A 295 -17.57 5.52 -18.43
N ARG A 296 -17.52 6.35 -19.47
CA ARG A 296 -17.98 7.76 -19.40
C ARG A 296 -19.49 7.80 -19.16
N GLU A 297 -20.26 6.95 -19.83
CA GLU A 297 -21.71 6.81 -19.59
C GLU A 297 -22.01 6.37 -18.14
N GLN A 298 -21.24 5.43 -17.56
CA GLN A 298 -21.37 5.08 -16.14
C GLN A 298 -21.10 6.28 -15.21
N VAL A 299 -19.99 7.01 -15.46
CA VAL A 299 -19.65 8.21 -14.68
C VAL A 299 -20.77 9.26 -14.77
N ILE A 300 -21.37 9.46 -15.94
CA ILE A 300 -22.44 10.44 -16.14
C ILE A 300 -23.79 9.98 -15.55
N HIS A 301 -24.18 8.71 -15.74
CA HIS A 301 -25.55 8.24 -15.54
C HIS A 301 -25.76 7.12 -14.51
N ALA A 302 -24.78 6.27 -14.22
CA ALA A 302 -24.97 5.11 -13.33
C ALA A 302 -24.76 5.47 -11.85
N GLU A 303 -25.74 5.19 -10.99
CA GLU A 303 -25.57 5.35 -9.54
C GLU A 303 -24.56 4.32 -8.98
N PRO A 304 -23.61 4.72 -8.13
CA PRO A 304 -22.64 3.80 -7.56
C PRO A 304 -23.29 2.85 -6.55
N PRO A 305 -22.70 1.66 -6.29
CA PRO A 305 -23.13 0.81 -5.18
C PRO A 305 -23.07 1.57 -3.84
N SER A 306 -23.93 1.21 -2.88
CA SER A 306 -23.83 1.79 -1.53
C SER A 306 -22.51 1.33 -0.86
N PRO A 307 -21.64 2.25 -0.39
CA PRO A 307 -20.35 1.90 0.19
C PRO A 307 -20.42 0.91 1.35
N SER A 308 -21.49 0.94 2.16
CA SER A 308 -21.67 0.03 3.30
C SER A 308 -21.91 -1.43 2.90
N ARG A 309 -22.24 -1.71 1.62
CA ARG A 309 -22.28 -3.08 1.07
C ARG A 309 -20.89 -3.71 0.95
N LEU A 310 -19.86 -2.90 0.66
CA LEU A 310 -18.47 -3.34 0.48
C LEU A 310 -17.60 -3.10 1.73
N ALA A 311 -18.02 -2.16 2.58
CA ALA A 311 -17.39 -1.87 3.86
C ALA A 311 -18.45 -1.70 4.98
N PRO A 312 -19.04 -2.80 5.52
CA PRO A 312 -20.08 -2.73 6.54
C PRO A 312 -19.69 -2.08 7.88
N ALA A 313 -18.39 -1.77 8.06
CA ALA A 313 -17.86 -1.10 9.25
C ALA A 313 -17.88 0.45 9.17
N ILE A 314 -18.25 1.04 8.02
CA ILE A 314 -18.44 2.50 7.93
C ILE A 314 -19.74 2.94 8.62
N SER A 315 -19.80 4.19 9.05
CA SER A 315 -21.04 4.74 9.62
C SER A 315 -22.02 5.22 8.54
N PRO A 316 -23.32 5.30 8.86
CA PRO A 316 -24.31 5.94 7.98
C PRO A 316 -23.98 7.41 7.66
N ARG A 317 -23.24 8.11 8.53
CA ARG A 317 -22.83 9.50 8.27
C ARG A 317 -21.70 9.55 7.24
N LEU A 318 -20.72 8.67 7.35
CA LEU A 318 -19.64 8.56 6.36
C LEU A 318 -20.18 8.10 4.99
N GLU A 319 -21.13 7.16 4.96
CA GLU A 319 -21.81 6.78 3.71
C GLU A 319 -22.56 7.99 3.10
N ALA A 320 -23.30 8.75 3.90
CA ALA A 320 -24.05 9.92 3.43
C ALA A 320 -23.12 11.00 2.85
N VAL A 321 -21.98 11.27 3.49
CA VAL A 321 -20.97 12.21 2.96
C VAL A 321 -20.40 11.72 1.63
N CYS A 322 -19.98 10.44 1.57
CA CYS A 322 -19.43 9.85 0.35
C CYS A 322 -20.44 9.86 -0.81
N ARG A 323 -21.71 9.57 -0.54
CA ARG A 323 -22.77 9.57 -1.57
C ARG A 323 -23.16 10.98 -2.01
N LYS A 324 -23.24 11.96 -1.10
CA LYS A 324 -23.48 13.37 -1.44
C LYS A 324 -22.34 13.95 -2.30
N ALA A 325 -21.08 13.57 -2.03
CA ALA A 325 -19.96 13.97 -2.89
C ALA A 325 -20.07 13.39 -4.33
N LEU A 326 -20.59 12.16 -4.45
CA LEU A 326 -20.79 11.43 -5.72
C LEU A 326 -22.09 11.79 -6.48
N SER A 327 -22.92 12.73 -5.99
CA SER A 327 -24.14 13.16 -6.69
C SER A 327 -23.85 13.61 -8.12
N LYS A 328 -24.58 13.08 -9.11
CA LYS A 328 -24.31 13.35 -10.54
C LYS A 328 -24.41 14.83 -10.90
N ASN A 329 -25.48 15.49 -10.46
CA ASN A 329 -25.69 16.93 -10.61
C ASN A 329 -24.81 17.70 -9.59
N PRO A 330 -23.96 18.66 -10.03
CA PRO A 330 -23.18 19.50 -9.12
C PRO A 330 -24.00 20.29 -8.08
N ALA A 331 -25.29 20.57 -8.32
CA ALA A 331 -26.13 21.27 -7.34
C ALA A 331 -26.49 20.39 -6.12
N ASP A 332 -26.44 19.06 -6.26
CA ASP A 332 -26.79 18.09 -5.21
C ASP A 332 -25.55 17.56 -4.46
N ARG A 333 -24.37 18.12 -4.75
CA ARG A 333 -23.10 17.88 -4.02
C ARG A 333 -22.94 18.86 -2.87
N HIS A 334 -21.91 18.69 -2.04
CA HIS A 334 -21.42 19.76 -1.17
C HIS A 334 -21.08 21.00 -2.01
N ALA A 335 -21.51 22.18 -1.57
CA ALA A 335 -21.32 23.42 -2.31
C ALA A 335 -19.85 23.88 -2.35
N SER A 336 -19.00 23.35 -1.46
CA SER A 336 -17.55 23.60 -1.39
C SER A 336 -16.82 22.45 -0.70
N ALA A 337 -15.50 22.35 -0.89
CA ALA A 337 -14.65 21.47 -0.10
C ALA A 337 -14.65 21.83 1.40
N TRP A 338 -14.87 23.09 1.78
CA TRP A 338 -15.04 23.51 3.18
C TRP A 338 -16.26 22.86 3.84
N GLU A 339 -17.40 22.79 3.15
CA GLU A 339 -18.62 22.15 3.67
C GLU A 339 -18.42 20.64 3.85
N LEU A 340 -17.75 20.02 2.88
CA LEU A 340 -17.33 18.61 2.90
C LEU A 340 -16.38 18.31 4.07
N ALA A 341 -15.31 19.09 4.24
CA ALA A 341 -14.35 18.95 5.35
C ALA A 341 -15.02 19.11 6.72
N ARG A 342 -15.95 20.09 6.84
CA ARG A 342 -16.79 20.28 8.02
C ARG A 342 -17.69 19.07 8.31
N GLU A 343 -18.26 18.41 7.30
CA GLU A 343 -19.03 17.18 7.50
C GLU A 343 -18.14 15.97 7.87
N LEU A 344 -16.94 15.85 7.28
CA LEU A 344 -15.95 14.81 7.62
C LEU A 344 -15.38 14.97 9.05
N ARG A 345 -15.28 16.20 9.57
CA ARG A 345 -15.02 16.48 10.99
C ARG A 345 -16.15 16.03 11.91
N GLN A 346 -17.39 15.98 11.41
CA GLN A 346 -18.57 15.55 12.17
C GLN A 346 -18.85 14.04 12.09
N CYS A 347 -18.14 13.30 11.22
CA CYS A 347 -18.11 11.84 11.24
C CYS A 347 -17.27 11.34 12.41
N ARG A 348 -17.95 10.94 13.50
CA ARG A 348 -17.35 10.45 14.76
C ARG A 348 -16.99 8.95 14.68
N ASP A 349 -16.34 8.56 13.59
CA ASP A 349 -16.33 7.16 13.15
C ASP A 349 -14.92 6.64 12.82
N TRP A 350 -13.97 6.88 13.72
CA TRP A 350 -12.94 5.89 14.12
C TRP A 350 -12.24 6.32 15.42
N ASP A 351 -12.89 6.08 16.55
CA ASP A 351 -12.13 5.57 17.71
C ASP A 351 -11.85 4.08 17.46
N GLY A 352 -10.84 3.51 18.12
CA GLY A 352 -10.54 2.07 18.05
C GLY A 352 -11.72 1.16 18.48
N PRO A 353 -11.64 -0.17 18.22
CA PRO A 353 -12.78 -1.09 18.25
C PRO A 353 -13.54 -1.09 19.59
N ARG A 354 -14.70 -0.42 19.61
CA ARG A 354 -15.60 -0.31 20.79
C ARG A 354 -16.99 -0.92 20.58
N HIS A 355 -17.23 -1.59 19.45
CA HIS A 355 -18.53 -2.16 19.06
C HIS A 355 -18.82 -3.57 19.66
N TRP A 356 -18.57 -3.76 20.96
CA TRP A 356 -18.98 -4.96 21.73
C TRP A 356 -19.84 -4.62 22.98
N THR A 357 -20.15 -3.35 23.21
CA THR A 357 -20.64 -2.82 24.49
C THR A 357 -22.16 -2.57 24.57
N ARG A 358 -22.97 -3.06 23.61
CA ARG A 358 -24.44 -2.94 23.65
C ARG A 358 -25.24 -4.24 23.59
N LEU A 359 -24.59 -5.38 23.34
CA LEU A 359 -25.23 -6.70 23.52
C LEU A 359 -24.83 -7.38 24.85
N SER A 360 -23.69 -7.01 25.43
CA SER A 360 -23.26 -7.52 26.74
C SER A 360 -24.06 -6.95 27.91
N LEU A 361 -24.53 -5.70 27.86
CA LEU A 361 -25.14 -5.00 29.00
C LEU A 361 -26.33 -5.73 29.64
N VAL A 362 -27.16 -6.41 28.85
CA VAL A 362 -28.29 -7.21 29.36
C VAL A 362 -27.80 -8.49 30.04
N VAL A 363 -26.79 -9.16 29.47
CA VAL A 363 -26.19 -10.38 30.02
C VAL A 363 -25.39 -10.07 31.29
N SER A 364 -24.65 -8.97 31.31
CA SER A 364 -23.88 -8.47 32.46
C SER A 364 -24.78 -8.10 33.64
N ALA A 365 -25.97 -7.52 33.40
CA ALA A 365 -26.92 -7.23 34.48
C ALA A 365 -27.45 -8.53 35.13
N ALA A 366 -27.80 -9.54 34.33
CA ALA A 366 -28.27 -10.83 34.83
C ALA A 366 -27.17 -11.58 35.59
N THR A 367 -25.92 -11.58 35.10
CA THR A 367 -24.80 -12.24 35.80
C THR A 367 -24.34 -11.47 37.04
N LEU A 368 -24.41 -10.14 37.06
CA LEU A 368 -24.17 -9.35 38.28
C LEU A 368 -25.24 -9.60 39.35
N LEU A 369 -26.52 -9.70 38.98
CA LEU A 369 -27.59 -10.04 39.93
C LEU A 369 -27.44 -11.47 40.47
N LEU A 370 -27.06 -12.43 39.62
CA LEU A 370 -26.79 -13.81 40.06
C LEU A 370 -25.54 -13.88 40.96
N ALA A 371 -24.46 -13.19 40.59
CA ALA A 371 -23.25 -13.10 41.41
C ALA A 371 -23.50 -12.40 42.75
N ALA A 372 -24.32 -11.34 42.77
CA ALA A 372 -24.73 -10.67 44.00
C ALA A 372 -25.59 -11.58 44.90
N ALA A 373 -26.53 -12.35 44.32
CA ALA A 373 -27.32 -13.32 45.06
C ALA A 373 -26.45 -14.44 45.66
N VAL A 374 -25.51 -14.98 44.88
CA VAL A 374 -24.53 -15.97 45.35
C VAL A 374 -23.60 -15.39 46.42
N LEU A 375 -23.15 -14.14 46.28
CA LEU A 375 -22.32 -13.46 47.28
C LEU A 375 -23.08 -13.18 48.59
N VAL A 376 -24.34 -12.76 48.53
CA VAL A 376 -25.20 -12.59 49.71
C VAL A 376 -25.47 -13.93 50.40
N LEU A 377 -25.65 -15.02 49.63
CA LEU A 377 -25.78 -16.36 50.18
C LEU A 377 -24.47 -16.84 50.84
N ALA A 378 -23.33 -16.64 50.18
CA ALA A 378 -22.00 -16.98 50.72
C ALA A 378 -21.68 -16.19 51.99
N LEU A 379 -21.97 -14.88 52.04
CA LEU A 379 -21.78 -14.05 53.23
C LEU A 379 -22.71 -14.43 54.40
N ARG A 380 -23.87 -15.06 54.13
CA ARG A 380 -24.75 -15.62 55.17
C ARG A 380 -24.32 -17.01 55.67
N LEU A 381 -23.64 -17.80 54.84
CA LEU A 381 -23.18 -19.15 55.18
C LEU A 381 -21.74 -19.20 55.73
N PHE A 382 -20.89 -18.23 55.36
CA PHE A 382 -19.46 -18.19 55.66
C PHE A 382 -18.99 -16.80 56.11
N GLY A 383 -19.86 -16.02 56.77
CA GLY A 383 -19.53 -14.68 57.28
C GLY A 383 -18.34 -14.73 58.27
N PRO A 384 -17.22 -14.03 57.99
CA PRO A 384 -16.02 -14.12 58.82
C PRO A 384 -16.17 -13.36 60.14
N GLN A 385 -15.51 -13.85 61.20
CA GLN A 385 -15.48 -13.19 62.50
C GLN A 385 -14.61 -11.90 62.47
N PRO A 386 -14.91 -10.91 63.33
CA PRO A 386 -14.22 -9.63 63.30
C PRO A 386 -12.79 -9.73 63.86
N LEU A 387 -11.82 -9.35 63.03
CA LEU A 387 -10.48 -8.97 63.50
C LEU A 387 -10.27 -7.46 63.34
N THR A 388 -9.51 -6.89 64.26
CA THR A 388 -9.44 -5.46 64.53
C THR A 388 -8.72 -4.67 63.45
N SER A 389 -9.12 -3.42 63.28
CA SER A 389 -8.49 -2.49 62.36
C SER A 389 -7.04 -2.19 62.75
N ARG A 390 -6.15 -2.16 61.76
CA ARG A 390 -4.92 -1.38 61.82
C ARG A 390 -4.66 -0.74 60.47
N GLY A 391 -4.59 0.59 60.44
CA GLY A 391 -4.33 1.33 59.21
C GLY A 391 -2.90 1.08 58.72
N GLY A 392 -2.78 0.66 57.46
CA GLY A 392 -1.52 0.61 56.73
C GLY A 392 -1.78 1.09 55.31
N SER A 393 -0.99 2.06 54.84
CA SER A 393 -1.09 2.56 53.46
C SER A 393 -0.84 1.44 52.45
N PRO A 394 -1.43 1.50 51.23
CA PRO A 394 -1.08 0.56 50.17
C PRO A 394 0.43 0.64 49.84
N PRO A 395 1.10 -0.49 49.58
CA PRO A 395 2.56 -0.52 49.41
C PRO A 395 3.00 0.16 48.10
N PRO A 396 4.08 0.96 48.10
CA PRO A 396 4.58 1.63 46.91
C PRO A 396 5.44 0.67 46.07
N ALA A 397 4.82 -0.16 45.23
CA ALA A 397 5.52 -1.19 44.46
C ALA A 397 4.89 -1.51 43.08
N THR A 398 4.76 -0.51 42.19
CA THR A 398 4.28 -0.71 40.81
C THR A 398 5.17 -0.12 39.70
N ARG A 399 6.34 0.46 40.05
CA ARG A 399 7.33 0.98 39.08
C ARG A 399 8.58 0.09 38.90
N ASP A 400 8.71 -0.98 39.68
CA ASP A 400 9.92 -1.81 39.69
C ASP A 400 9.88 -3.10 38.86
N ALA A 401 8.80 -3.34 38.11
CA ALA A 401 8.79 -4.39 37.10
C ALA A 401 9.74 -4.02 35.93
N PRO A 402 10.66 -4.90 35.51
CA PRO A 402 11.62 -4.59 34.45
C PRO A 402 10.94 -4.24 33.13
N ASP A 403 9.89 -4.98 32.76
CA ASP A 403 9.04 -4.74 31.59
C ASP A 403 8.45 -3.31 31.57
N LEU A 404 8.02 -2.78 32.72
CA LEU A 404 7.46 -1.43 32.83
C LEU A 404 8.54 -0.34 32.80
N ARG A 405 9.73 -0.58 33.38
CA ARG A 405 10.86 0.36 33.25
C ARG A 405 11.36 0.44 31.81
N MET A 406 11.53 -0.72 31.16
CA MET A 406 11.92 -0.82 29.74
C MET A 406 10.88 -0.15 28.85
N ALA A 407 9.59 -0.41 29.08
CA ALA A 407 8.51 0.27 28.36
C ALA A 407 8.52 1.79 28.55
N GLY A 408 8.74 2.27 29.78
CA GLY A 408 8.87 3.71 30.06
C GLY A 408 10.03 4.37 29.32
N TRP A 409 11.18 3.69 29.21
CA TRP A 409 12.31 4.18 28.43
C TRP A 409 12.03 4.17 26.91
N ILE A 410 11.48 3.08 26.37
CA ILE A 410 11.12 2.97 24.93
C ILE A 410 10.20 4.12 24.52
N LEU A 411 9.23 4.46 25.36
CA LEU A 411 8.30 5.56 25.16
C LEU A 411 8.97 6.95 25.25
N SER A 412 10.04 7.09 26.04
CA SER A 412 10.83 8.34 26.09
C SER A 412 11.70 8.56 24.85
N GLU A 413 12.12 7.48 24.17
CA GLU A 413 12.81 7.52 22.87
C GLU A 413 11.83 7.68 21.68
N SER A 414 10.59 8.12 21.94
CA SER A 414 9.48 8.20 20.95
C SER A 414 9.08 6.87 20.29
N GLY A 415 9.47 5.73 20.88
CA GLY A 415 9.06 4.40 20.45
C GLY A 415 7.62 4.03 20.82
N SER A 416 7.26 2.76 20.65
CA SER A 416 5.97 2.22 21.08
C SER A 416 6.08 0.81 21.67
N VAL A 417 5.11 0.45 22.51
CA VAL A 417 5.05 -0.85 23.23
C VAL A 417 3.67 -1.50 23.17
N ASP A 418 3.60 -2.81 23.40
CA ASP A 418 2.35 -3.54 23.61
C ASP A 418 2.55 -4.78 24.49
N PHE A 419 1.52 -5.11 25.28
CA PHE A 419 1.52 -6.20 26.26
C PHE A 419 0.66 -7.41 25.83
N ASN A 420 0.05 -7.37 24.63
CA ASN A 420 -0.91 -8.36 24.12
C ASN A 420 -0.49 -8.97 22.76
N ASP A 421 0.82 -9.01 22.46
CA ASP A 421 1.39 -9.50 21.19
C ASP A 421 0.90 -8.74 19.92
N VAL A 422 0.40 -7.51 20.05
CA VAL A 422 -0.03 -6.68 18.90
C VAL A 422 1.18 -6.07 18.18
N PHE A 423 1.22 -6.14 16.85
CA PHE A 423 2.21 -5.46 16.01
C PHE A 423 1.53 -4.70 14.85
N PRO A 424 1.89 -3.43 14.57
CA PRO A 424 2.82 -2.58 15.33
C PRO A 424 2.32 -2.31 16.77
N PRO A 425 3.21 -2.01 17.73
CA PRO A 425 2.81 -1.85 19.13
C PRO A 425 2.00 -0.56 19.35
N THR A 426 0.95 -0.62 20.18
CA THR A 426 -0.14 0.38 20.19
C THR A 426 -0.04 1.48 21.25
N ILE A 427 0.84 1.34 22.24
CA ILE A 427 1.01 2.30 23.33
C ILE A 427 2.14 3.26 22.97
N HIS A 428 1.83 4.55 22.93
CA HIS A 428 2.72 5.66 22.54
C HIS A 428 2.88 6.74 23.64
N SER A 429 2.41 6.49 24.87
CA SER A 429 2.57 7.41 26.01
C SER A 429 2.80 6.64 27.30
N ALA A 430 3.68 7.16 28.16
CA ALA A 430 3.92 6.59 29.49
C ALA A 430 2.69 6.71 30.41
N GLU A 431 1.75 7.62 30.11
CA GLU A 431 0.51 7.81 30.86
C GLU A 431 -0.52 6.68 30.63
N THR A 432 -0.42 5.97 29.51
CA THR A 432 -1.31 4.84 29.18
C THR A 432 -0.69 3.48 29.52
N LEU A 433 0.43 3.45 30.26
CA LEU A 433 1.00 2.22 30.82
C LEU A 433 0.10 1.63 31.91
N PRO A 434 -0.03 0.29 31.98
CA PRO A 434 -0.87 -0.37 32.97
C PRO A 434 -0.24 -0.32 34.38
N MET A 435 -1.06 -0.02 35.38
CA MET A 435 -0.66 0.14 36.79
C MET A 435 -0.42 -1.19 37.56
N GLY A 436 -0.25 -2.31 36.85
CA GLY A 436 -0.16 -3.66 37.44
C GLY A 436 0.90 -4.53 36.77
N PRO A 437 1.11 -5.77 37.25
CA PRO A 437 2.12 -6.67 36.69
C PRO A 437 1.76 -7.04 35.25
N VAL A 438 2.66 -6.75 34.31
CA VAL A 438 2.52 -7.04 32.88
C VAL A 438 3.83 -7.56 32.29
N THR A 439 3.72 -8.26 31.16
CA THR A 439 4.85 -8.80 30.39
C THR A 439 4.91 -8.10 29.05
N LEU A 440 6.03 -7.42 28.73
CA LEU A 440 6.20 -6.73 27.46
C LEU A 440 6.26 -7.77 26.32
N ARG A 441 5.47 -7.56 25.26
CA ARG A 441 5.30 -8.51 24.15
C ARG A 441 5.83 -7.99 22.83
N SER A 442 5.56 -6.72 22.57
CA SER A 442 5.84 -6.05 21.31
C SER A 442 6.51 -4.73 21.61
N LEU A 443 7.59 -4.39 20.91
CA LEU A 443 8.20 -3.06 21.03
C LEU A 443 8.80 -2.58 19.71
N SER A 444 8.78 -1.26 19.54
CA SER A 444 9.28 -0.56 18.36
C SER A 444 10.10 0.65 18.79
N LEU A 445 11.35 0.71 18.34
CA LEU A 445 12.26 1.85 18.44
C LEU A 445 12.64 2.38 17.04
N TYR A 446 11.82 2.11 16.01
CA TYR A 446 12.14 2.48 14.63
C TYR A 446 12.51 3.95 14.47
N GLY A 447 13.71 4.22 13.95
CA GLY A 447 14.22 5.57 13.77
C GLY A 447 14.61 6.32 15.05
N ALA A 448 14.56 5.69 16.22
CA ALA A 448 15.32 6.14 17.39
C ALA A 448 16.82 6.07 17.08
N GLY A 449 17.62 6.90 17.74
CA GLY A 449 19.06 6.97 17.49
C GLY A 449 19.85 5.71 17.91
N PRO A 450 21.17 5.69 17.69
CA PRO A 450 22.08 4.62 18.10
C PRO A 450 21.81 4.08 19.50
N ILE A 451 21.30 2.85 19.59
CA ILE A 451 20.99 2.19 20.86
C ILE A 451 22.30 1.68 21.48
N ALA A 452 22.53 2.01 22.75
CA ALA A 452 23.70 1.55 23.50
C ALA A 452 23.59 0.07 23.89
N ASP A 453 24.72 -0.66 23.90
CA ASP A 453 24.77 -2.11 24.14
C ASP A 453 24.05 -2.55 25.42
N ALA A 454 24.20 -1.81 26.51
CA ALA A 454 23.51 -2.09 27.77
C ALA A 454 21.98 -2.11 27.65
N ARG A 455 21.39 -1.31 26.74
CA ARG A 455 19.95 -1.34 26.46
C ARG A 455 19.56 -2.54 25.60
N ILE A 456 20.41 -2.96 24.68
CA ILE A 456 20.22 -4.20 23.92
C ILE A 456 20.28 -5.41 24.86
N GLU A 457 21.22 -5.45 25.80
CA GLU A 457 21.28 -6.47 26.86
C GLU A 457 20.02 -6.46 27.74
N GLU A 458 19.52 -5.29 28.16
CA GLU A 458 18.27 -5.21 28.93
C GLU A 458 17.06 -5.72 28.11
N ILE A 459 16.98 -5.40 26.82
CA ILE A 459 15.94 -5.93 25.91
C ILE A 459 16.06 -7.45 25.79
N ALA A 460 17.26 -7.98 25.54
CA ALA A 460 17.51 -9.42 25.36
C ALA A 460 17.13 -10.26 26.60
N ARG A 461 17.14 -9.66 27.79
CA ARG A 461 16.71 -10.31 29.05
C ARG A 461 15.18 -10.38 29.21
N LEU A 462 14.39 -9.73 28.36
CA LEU A 462 12.92 -9.78 28.41
C LEU A 462 12.35 -11.07 27.82
N GLY A 463 12.25 -12.13 28.63
CA GLY A 463 11.57 -13.39 28.29
C GLY A 463 10.07 -13.28 27.93
N GLY A 464 9.51 -12.08 27.88
CA GLY A 464 8.18 -11.76 27.40
C GLY A 464 8.06 -11.56 25.90
N VAL A 465 9.08 -10.95 25.28
CA VAL A 465 8.99 -10.32 23.95
C VAL A 465 8.88 -11.36 22.83
N SER A 466 7.97 -11.11 21.89
CA SER A 466 7.78 -11.92 20.68
C SER A 466 7.85 -11.14 19.37
N SER A 467 7.71 -9.82 19.43
CA SER A 467 7.75 -8.91 18.28
C SER A 467 8.68 -7.73 18.56
N LEU A 468 9.68 -7.53 17.70
CA LEU A 468 10.74 -6.54 17.91
C LEU A 468 11.02 -5.76 16.62
N HIS A 469 10.96 -4.43 16.70
CA HIS A 469 11.20 -3.53 15.57
C HIS A 469 12.26 -2.48 15.92
N LEU A 470 13.47 -2.67 15.39
CA LEU A 470 14.65 -1.82 15.58
C LEU A 470 15.21 -1.34 14.24
N GLY A 471 14.36 -1.11 13.24
CA GLY A 471 14.79 -0.59 11.95
C GLY A 471 15.34 0.84 12.08
N LYS A 472 16.42 1.16 11.36
CA LYS A 472 17.08 2.47 11.37
C LYS A 472 17.49 2.95 12.77
N THR A 473 18.03 2.04 13.60
CA THR A 473 18.50 2.33 14.98
C THR A 473 20.02 2.31 15.14
N GLY A 474 20.76 2.11 14.05
CA GLY A 474 22.22 1.93 14.11
C GLY A 474 22.64 0.57 14.70
N LEU A 475 21.74 -0.42 14.69
CA LEU A 475 21.97 -1.76 15.25
C LEU A 475 23.19 -2.43 14.61
N THR A 476 24.08 -2.99 15.44
CA THR A 476 25.30 -3.68 14.98
C THR A 476 25.14 -5.20 14.96
N ASP A 477 26.04 -5.90 14.24
CA ASP A 477 26.07 -7.37 14.16
C ASP A 477 26.16 -8.05 15.54
N ASP A 478 26.89 -7.45 16.48
CA ASP A 478 27.09 -8.02 17.82
C ASP A 478 25.89 -7.70 18.73
N GLN A 479 25.21 -6.57 18.53
CA GLN A 479 23.92 -6.29 19.17
C GLN A 479 22.81 -7.22 18.65
N LEU A 480 22.79 -7.53 17.35
CA LEU A 480 21.87 -8.52 16.78
C LEU A 480 22.09 -9.92 17.38
N ALA A 481 23.35 -10.28 17.66
CA ALA A 481 23.74 -11.53 18.31
C ALA A 481 23.32 -11.65 19.79
N GLU A 482 23.07 -10.53 20.47
CA GLU A 482 22.46 -10.52 21.81
C GLU A 482 20.94 -10.72 21.73
N LEU A 483 20.27 -10.13 20.74
CA LEU A 483 18.82 -10.21 20.56
C LEU A 483 18.31 -11.61 20.15
N SER A 484 19.15 -12.45 19.54
CA SER A 484 18.82 -13.85 19.22
C SER A 484 18.46 -14.68 20.47
N ARG A 485 18.90 -14.25 21.66
CA ARG A 485 18.65 -14.92 22.94
C ARG A 485 17.20 -14.81 23.43
N LEU A 486 16.37 -14.00 22.78
CA LEU A 486 14.95 -13.81 23.13
C LEU A 486 14.13 -15.10 22.91
N PRO A 487 13.72 -15.82 23.97
CA PRO A 487 13.21 -17.21 23.89
C PRO A 487 11.78 -17.33 23.30
N ARG A 488 11.21 -16.23 22.83
CA ARG A 488 9.85 -16.14 22.28
C ARG A 488 9.76 -15.33 20.99
N LEU A 489 10.89 -14.90 20.42
CA LEU A 489 10.93 -14.06 19.22
C LEU A 489 10.29 -14.77 18.01
N LYS A 490 9.34 -14.08 17.36
CA LYS A 490 8.58 -14.54 16.19
C LYS A 490 8.66 -13.54 15.03
N LEU A 491 8.73 -12.25 15.36
CA LEU A 491 8.85 -11.14 14.43
C LEU A 491 10.05 -10.29 14.80
N LEU A 492 10.95 -10.09 13.83
CA LEU A 492 12.13 -9.24 13.95
C LEU A 492 12.24 -8.36 12.71
N ILE A 493 12.21 -7.03 12.90
CA ILE A 493 12.40 -6.04 11.84
C ILE A 493 13.59 -5.17 12.20
N VAL A 494 14.66 -5.27 11.41
CA VAL A 494 15.95 -4.61 11.64
C VAL A 494 16.48 -3.93 10.36
N CYS A 495 15.57 -3.57 9.46
CA CYS A 495 15.85 -2.87 8.21
C CYS A 495 16.60 -1.53 8.39
N TYR A 496 17.34 -1.11 7.36
CA TYR A 496 18.12 0.14 7.33
C TYR A 496 19.13 0.29 8.49
N ASN A 497 19.74 -0.83 8.89
CA ASN A 497 20.90 -0.88 9.78
C ASN A 497 22.10 -1.47 9.03
N ALA A 498 23.33 -1.14 9.47
CA ALA A 498 24.57 -1.61 8.85
C ALA A 498 24.95 -3.06 9.22
N LEU A 499 23.96 -3.95 9.20
CA LEU A 499 24.09 -5.38 9.51
C LEU A 499 24.68 -6.13 8.32
N THR A 500 25.58 -7.07 8.59
CA THR A 500 26.29 -7.87 7.58
C THR A 500 26.00 -9.37 7.73
N ASP A 501 26.59 -10.18 6.86
CA ASP A 501 26.56 -11.65 6.93
C ASP A 501 27.12 -12.20 8.27
N ARG A 502 27.99 -11.45 8.96
CA ARG A 502 28.42 -11.76 10.34
C ARG A 502 27.26 -11.61 11.32
N GLY A 503 26.44 -10.57 11.19
CA GLY A 503 25.24 -10.40 12.02
C GLY A 503 24.22 -11.50 11.75
N LEU A 504 23.97 -11.82 10.48
CA LEU A 504 22.99 -12.83 10.09
C LEU A 504 23.40 -14.25 10.50
N SER A 505 24.70 -14.60 10.40
CA SER A 505 25.22 -15.88 10.91
C SER A 505 25.20 -15.98 12.44
N ARG A 506 25.38 -14.85 13.16
CA ARG A 506 25.26 -14.80 14.63
C ARG A 506 23.81 -14.70 15.14
N LEU A 507 22.86 -14.32 14.30
CA LEU A 507 21.42 -14.34 14.62
C LEU A 507 20.93 -15.78 14.90
N GLY A 508 21.60 -16.80 14.36
CA GLY A 508 21.51 -18.21 14.77
C GLY A 508 20.06 -18.67 15.00
N PRO A 509 19.27 -18.80 13.92
CA PRO A 509 17.84 -18.47 13.92
C PRO A 509 17.06 -19.16 15.04
N PRO A 510 16.42 -18.42 15.96
CA PRO A 510 15.65 -19.03 17.02
C PRO A 510 14.45 -19.77 16.44
N ASP A 511 14.21 -21.01 16.90
CA ASP A 511 13.18 -21.94 16.41
C ASP A 511 11.77 -21.35 16.23
N GLY A 512 11.47 -20.22 16.88
CA GLY A 512 10.18 -19.52 16.83
C GLY A 512 10.01 -18.49 15.70
N LEU A 513 11.07 -18.11 14.97
CA LEU A 513 11.04 -16.98 14.04
C LEU A 513 10.14 -17.25 12.81
N LYS A 514 9.29 -16.29 12.46
CA LYS A 514 8.29 -16.37 11.38
C LYS A 514 8.31 -15.19 10.42
N HIS A 515 8.76 -14.02 10.88
CA HIS A 515 8.83 -12.79 10.10
C HIS A 515 10.18 -12.15 10.36
N LEU A 516 10.96 -11.95 9.30
CA LEU A 516 12.27 -11.32 9.33
C LEU A 516 12.34 -10.24 8.25
N ASP A 517 12.72 -9.03 8.63
CA ASP A 517 12.94 -7.91 7.70
C ASP A 517 14.35 -7.36 7.87
N LEU A 518 15.12 -7.50 6.78
CA LEU A 518 16.51 -7.12 6.59
C LEU A 518 16.66 -6.07 5.47
N ALA A 519 15.57 -5.39 5.07
CA ALA A 519 15.64 -4.48 3.93
C ALA A 519 16.64 -3.33 4.17
N GLY A 520 17.42 -2.95 3.16
CA GLY A 520 18.42 -1.88 3.30
C GLY A 520 19.57 -2.21 4.28
N THR A 521 19.90 -3.49 4.45
CA THR A 521 21.09 -3.96 5.19
C THR A 521 22.23 -4.35 4.24
N LEU A 522 23.42 -4.62 4.79
CA LEU A 522 24.63 -5.02 4.04
C LEU A 522 24.77 -6.56 3.98
N VAL A 523 23.65 -7.28 3.94
CA VAL A 523 23.60 -8.74 3.78
C VAL A 523 23.80 -9.10 2.30
N THR A 524 24.64 -10.10 2.04
CA THR A 524 24.95 -10.63 0.71
C THR A 524 24.40 -12.04 0.53
N ASP A 525 24.59 -12.61 -0.67
CA ASP A 525 24.19 -13.98 -0.99
C ASP A 525 24.80 -15.01 -0.03
N GLU A 526 25.98 -14.76 0.55
CA GLU A 526 26.62 -15.69 1.49
C GLU A 526 25.95 -15.70 2.87
N GLY A 527 25.45 -14.56 3.36
CA GLY A 527 24.74 -14.49 4.65
C GLY A 527 23.46 -15.31 4.70
N LEU A 528 22.82 -15.53 3.55
CA LEU A 528 21.56 -16.28 3.47
C LEU A 528 21.72 -17.79 3.78
N ASP A 529 22.93 -18.33 3.77
CA ASP A 529 23.19 -19.70 4.23
C ASP A 529 22.80 -19.89 5.72
N ALA A 530 22.89 -18.83 6.54
CA ALA A 530 22.43 -18.85 7.93
C ALA A 530 20.89 -18.95 8.05
N LEU A 531 20.14 -18.52 7.04
CA LEU A 531 18.67 -18.63 7.02
C LEU A 531 18.18 -20.01 6.58
N ALA A 532 18.99 -20.82 5.92
CA ALA A 532 18.60 -22.18 5.48
C ALA A 532 18.11 -23.06 6.64
N SER A 533 18.57 -22.81 7.88
CA SER A 533 18.09 -23.47 9.11
C SER A 533 16.84 -22.83 9.74
N SER A 534 16.06 -22.03 9.02
CA SER A 534 14.87 -21.31 9.53
C SER A 534 13.53 -21.89 9.02
N PRO A 535 13.18 -23.17 9.26
CA PRO A 535 12.05 -23.84 8.61
C PRO A 535 10.67 -23.26 8.98
N ARG A 536 10.59 -22.35 9.97
CA ARG A 536 9.36 -21.67 10.38
C ARG A 536 9.17 -20.27 9.80
N LEU A 537 10.12 -19.76 9.00
CA LEU A 537 10.02 -18.45 8.38
C LEU A 537 8.90 -18.43 7.33
N ARG A 538 8.01 -17.42 7.41
CA ARG A 538 6.82 -17.25 6.55
C ARG A 538 6.83 -15.91 5.79
N PHE A 539 7.53 -14.92 6.32
CA PHE A 539 7.80 -13.64 5.65
C PHE A 539 9.30 -13.33 5.74
N LEU A 540 9.88 -12.97 4.61
CA LEU A 540 11.27 -12.51 4.50
C LEU A 540 11.32 -11.26 3.60
N ASN A 541 11.90 -10.17 4.11
CA ASN A 541 12.16 -8.97 3.33
C ASN A 541 13.68 -8.72 3.22
N LEU A 542 14.13 -8.64 1.97
CA LEU A 542 15.50 -8.42 1.49
C LEU A 542 15.54 -7.28 0.46
N SER A 543 14.49 -6.46 0.35
CA SER A 543 14.49 -5.30 -0.57
C SER A 543 15.63 -4.32 -0.23
N ASP A 544 16.16 -3.61 -1.22
CA ASP A 544 17.29 -2.67 -1.05
C ASP A 544 18.59 -3.34 -0.51
N THR A 545 18.84 -4.61 -0.83
CA THR A 545 20.08 -5.34 -0.47
C THR A 545 20.84 -5.82 -1.72
N GLU A 546 22.07 -6.30 -1.52
CA GLU A 546 22.92 -6.83 -2.60
C GLU A 546 22.53 -8.24 -3.10
N ILE A 547 21.41 -8.82 -2.64
CA ILE A 547 21.00 -10.18 -2.99
C ILE A 547 20.82 -10.36 -4.51
N GLY A 548 21.31 -11.48 -5.03
CA GLY A 548 21.16 -11.94 -6.41
C GLY A 548 20.67 -13.39 -6.49
N ASP A 549 20.75 -13.97 -7.68
CA ASP A 549 20.17 -15.29 -7.96
C ASP A 549 20.82 -16.43 -7.14
N ALA A 550 22.10 -16.29 -6.76
CA ALA A 550 22.78 -17.25 -5.90
C ALA A 550 22.36 -17.13 -4.41
N GLY A 551 21.80 -16.00 -3.99
CA GLY A 551 21.15 -15.83 -2.70
C GLY A 551 19.77 -16.50 -2.67
N ILE A 552 18.94 -16.24 -3.69
CA ILE A 552 17.62 -16.89 -3.84
C ILE A 552 17.74 -18.42 -3.84
N ARG A 553 18.81 -18.96 -4.45
CA ARG A 553 19.15 -20.39 -4.46
C ARG A 553 19.30 -21.01 -3.07
N ARG A 554 19.77 -20.25 -2.08
CA ARG A 554 19.95 -20.70 -0.69
C ARG A 554 18.65 -20.70 0.09
N LEU A 555 17.70 -19.83 -0.30
CA LEU A 555 16.37 -19.76 0.31
C LEU A 555 15.47 -20.96 -0.01
N ARG A 556 15.85 -21.84 -0.96
CA ARG A 556 15.11 -23.08 -1.32
C ARG A 556 14.69 -23.94 -0.12
N GLY A 557 15.45 -23.94 0.98
CA GLY A 557 15.12 -24.67 2.21
C GLY A 557 13.92 -24.14 2.99
N LEU A 558 13.47 -22.91 2.72
CA LEU A 558 12.39 -22.23 3.45
C LEU A 558 10.99 -22.69 3.00
N ALA A 559 10.69 -23.97 3.20
CA ALA A 559 9.45 -24.61 2.73
C ALA A 559 8.14 -23.95 3.22
N LEU A 560 8.16 -23.19 4.32
CA LEU A 560 7.00 -22.46 4.85
C LEU A 560 6.93 -20.97 4.44
N LEU A 561 7.84 -20.49 3.58
CA LEU A 561 7.86 -19.09 3.15
C LEU A 561 6.62 -18.77 2.31
N GLU A 562 5.87 -17.74 2.72
CA GLU A 562 4.62 -17.30 2.09
C GLU A 562 4.76 -15.98 1.34
N GLU A 563 5.63 -15.09 1.81
CA GLU A 563 5.91 -13.80 1.21
C GLU A 563 7.42 -13.52 1.22
N LEU A 564 7.95 -13.20 0.04
CA LEU A 564 9.33 -12.78 -0.18
C LEU A 564 9.32 -11.38 -0.79
N SER A 565 10.08 -10.44 -0.22
CA SER A 565 10.27 -9.10 -0.78
C SER A 565 11.74 -8.90 -1.13
N VAL A 566 12.00 -8.52 -2.37
CA VAL A 566 13.31 -8.46 -3.04
C VAL A 566 13.33 -7.28 -4.04
N ASP A 567 12.64 -6.19 -3.71
CA ASP A 567 12.58 -4.98 -4.53
C ASP A 567 13.96 -4.29 -4.57
N ARG A 568 14.38 -3.76 -5.72
CA ARG A 568 15.72 -3.14 -5.91
C ARG A 568 16.89 -4.05 -5.50
N THR A 569 16.77 -5.35 -5.80
CA THR A 569 17.85 -6.35 -5.67
C THR A 569 18.40 -6.76 -7.04
N ARG A 570 19.50 -7.54 -7.06
CA ARG A 570 20.22 -7.95 -8.28
C ARG A 570 19.68 -9.24 -8.94
N ILE A 571 18.45 -9.64 -8.63
CA ILE A 571 17.85 -10.89 -9.16
C ILE A 571 17.43 -10.76 -10.63
N THR A 572 17.51 -11.88 -11.35
CA THR A 572 17.21 -12.03 -12.78
C THR A 572 16.31 -13.24 -13.02
N ASP A 573 15.95 -13.50 -14.28
CA ASP A 573 15.22 -14.71 -14.70
C ASP A 573 15.90 -16.02 -14.29
N ALA A 574 17.21 -16.01 -14.00
CA ALA A 574 17.96 -17.19 -13.56
C ALA A 574 17.54 -17.70 -12.16
N CYS A 575 16.85 -16.90 -11.33
CA CYS A 575 16.29 -17.39 -10.06
C CYS A 575 14.85 -17.93 -10.15
N VAL A 576 14.19 -17.88 -11.32
CA VAL A 576 12.79 -18.35 -11.44
C VAL A 576 12.64 -19.81 -11.03
N ASP A 577 13.59 -20.66 -11.44
CA ASP A 577 13.56 -22.09 -11.11
C ASP A 577 13.91 -22.35 -9.63
N ASP A 578 14.66 -21.45 -8.97
CA ASP A 578 14.88 -21.46 -7.52
C ASP A 578 13.59 -21.07 -6.77
N LEU A 579 12.89 -20.03 -7.22
CA LEU A 579 11.63 -19.55 -6.64
C LEU A 579 10.47 -20.54 -6.81
N LEU A 580 10.39 -21.23 -7.94
CA LEU A 580 9.39 -22.28 -8.22
C LEU A 580 9.50 -23.49 -7.28
N GLN A 581 10.63 -23.67 -6.57
CA GLN A 581 10.82 -24.72 -5.57
C GLN A 581 10.23 -24.36 -4.19
N LEU A 582 9.75 -23.12 -3.98
CA LEU A 582 9.14 -22.68 -2.72
C LEU A 582 7.62 -22.98 -2.71
N PRO A 583 7.15 -24.06 -2.06
CA PRO A 583 5.81 -24.64 -2.30
C PRO A 583 4.66 -23.81 -1.71
N HIS A 584 4.97 -22.79 -0.90
CA HIS A 584 3.99 -21.96 -0.20
C HIS A 584 4.10 -20.47 -0.53
N LEU A 585 5.00 -20.08 -1.45
CA LEU A 585 5.26 -18.68 -1.80
C LEU A 585 4.06 -18.07 -2.56
N LYS A 586 3.20 -17.37 -1.82
CA LYS A 586 1.96 -16.74 -2.30
C LYS A 586 2.20 -15.35 -2.88
N TRP A 587 3.24 -14.66 -2.40
CA TRP A 587 3.56 -13.29 -2.79
C TRP A 587 5.06 -13.13 -3.01
N LEU A 588 5.41 -12.47 -4.12
CA LEU A 588 6.76 -12.03 -4.42
C LEU A 588 6.71 -10.54 -4.74
N ARG A 589 7.48 -9.70 -4.02
CA ARG A 589 7.68 -8.28 -4.38
C ARG A 589 9.04 -8.17 -5.05
N ALA A 590 9.05 -7.78 -6.32
CA ALA A 590 10.24 -7.68 -7.14
C ALA A 590 10.21 -6.41 -8.00
N SER A 591 9.72 -5.30 -7.43
CA SER A 591 9.81 -3.97 -8.06
C SER A 591 11.27 -3.63 -8.36
N GLU A 592 11.54 -3.03 -9.52
CA GLU A 592 12.87 -2.50 -9.86
C GLU A 592 13.98 -3.60 -9.83
N THR A 593 13.65 -4.82 -10.28
CA THR A 593 14.58 -5.96 -10.48
C THR A 593 14.75 -6.30 -11.96
N ALA A 594 15.70 -7.17 -12.31
CA ALA A 594 15.97 -7.60 -13.68
C ALA A 594 15.21 -8.87 -14.11
N LEU A 595 14.13 -9.23 -13.40
CA LEU A 595 13.18 -10.25 -13.83
C LEU A 595 12.35 -9.75 -15.04
N SER A 596 12.06 -10.59 -16.02
CA SER A 596 11.16 -10.30 -17.16
C SER A 596 9.69 -10.50 -16.79
N ASP A 597 8.76 -10.05 -17.63
CA ASP A 597 7.33 -10.35 -17.44
C ASP A 597 6.98 -11.81 -17.75
N GLU A 598 7.74 -12.47 -18.65
CA GLU A 598 7.63 -13.91 -18.89
C GLU A 598 8.02 -14.70 -17.63
N ALA A 599 9.10 -14.33 -16.95
CA ALA A 599 9.46 -14.88 -15.65
C ALA A 599 8.37 -14.66 -14.59
N ALA A 600 7.76 -13.47 -14.55
CA ALA A 600 6.64 -13.19 -13.64
C ALA A 600 5.41 -14.07 -13.95
N ASP A 601 5.10 -14.34 -15.22
CA ASP A 601 4.02 -15.24 -15.62
C ASP A 601 4.34 -16.73 -15.37
N ARG A 602 5.60 -17.16 -15.56
CA ARG A 602 6.06 -18.49 -15.13
C ARG A 602 5.85 -18.72 -13.63
N LEU A 603 6.10 -17.71 -12.80
CA LEU A 603 5.87 -17.75 -11.34
C LEU A 603 4.37 -17.75 -10.98
N ARG A 604 3.54 -16.99 -11.70
CA ARG A 604 2.07 -16.99 -11.54
C ARG A 604 1.43 -18.32 -11.94
N ALA A 605 1.96 -18.97 -12.98
CA ALA A 605 1.55 -20.30 -13.43
C ALA A 605 2.18 -21.46 -12.63
N GLY A 606 3.13 -21.16 -11.74
CA GLY A 606 3.84 -22.14 -10.91
C GLY A 606 2.96 -22.83 -9.86
N PRO A 607 3.46 -23.91 -9.24
CA PRO A 607 2.67 -24.76 -8.33
C PRO A 607 2.18 -24.05 -7.06
N SER A 608 2.81 -22.94 -6.68
CA SER A 608 2.41 -22.07 -5.55
C SER A 608 1.38 -21.00 -5.93
N GLY A 609 1.12 -20.75 -7.22
CA GLY A 609 0.23 -19.69 -7.71
C GLY A 609 0.70 -18.29 -7.33
N CYS A 610 2.01 -18.04 -7.42
CA CYS A 610 2.66 -16.88 -6.79
C CYS A 610 2.21 -15.53 -7.39
N ARG A 611 1.79 -14.60 -6.53
CA ARG A 611 1.46 -13.22 -6.93
C ARG A 611 2.72 -12.37 -6.98
N VAL A 612 3.30 -12.26 -8.17
CA VAL A 612 4.41 -11.35 -8.46
C VAL A 612 3.91 -9.90 -8.60
N ILE A 613 4.32 -9.06 -7.65
CA ILE A 613 4.14 -7.60 -7.61
C ILE A 613 5.40 -6.95 -8.21
N ARG A 614 5.18 -5.91 -9.02
CA ARG A 614 6.21 -5.08 -9.67
C ARG A 614 5.92 -3.60 -9.37
#